data_AF-A0A0N4TMX9-F1
#
_entry.id   AF-A0A0N4TMX9-F1
#
_cell.length_a   1.000
_cell.length_b   1.000
_cell.length_c   1.000
_cell.angle_alpha   90.00
_cell.angle_beta   90.00
_cell.angle_gamma   90.00
#
_symmetry.space_group_name_H-M   'P 1'
#
loop_
_entity.id
_entity.type
_entity.pdbx_description
1 polymer ?
#
loop_
_entity_poly.entity_id
_entity_poly.type
_entity_poly.pdbx_seq_one_letter_code
_entity_poly.pdbx_strand_id
1 'polypeptide(L)'
;MSKEIVVVIPMEDGDPLGAVPNDKLVIVKIQQGTLADGKLKVGDQILKVNDTIVRDTDHFYQLLRFAPPVASIILVRDAKKAAELEAKVHIPPERARLIIRRDGYTYFVARIDWKPGGPKLGLGIKHYQNRVLVSRADQNSLAAQQLLIGDHIIDIDGRPVTDKDVCRELLLKSLQSQRFVTMVIERPETMEARHWVQSALAASAAQAPSVAMNSDVREIAARERQKLKKSIPPKKSCMRKSTTPGKPITINENKPSEFIIASDNEGKMLRHVRR
;
A
#
# COMPACT_ATOMS: atom_id res chain seq x y z
N MET A 1 27.70 -13.81 2.31
CA MET A 1 28.72 -14.21 1.31
C MET A 1 27.98 -14.48 0.03
N SER A 2 28.23 -13.71 -1.01
CA SER A 2 27.72 -13.93 -2.37
C SER A 2 28.37 -15.18 -2.94
N LYS A 3 27.57 -16.18 -3.31
CA LYS A 3 28.06 -17.38 -4.01
C LYS A 3 27.78 -17.22 -5.50
N GLU A 4 28.80 -17.43 -6.31
CA GLU A 4 28.65 -17.61 -7.75
C GLU A 4 28.06 -19.00 -8.01
N ILE A 5 27.04 -19.05 -8.87
CA ILE A 5 26.30 -20.25 -9.22
C ILE A 5 26.25 -20.29 -10.73
N VAL A 6 26.54 -21.47 -11.28
CA VAL A 6 26.36 -21.76 -12.71
C VAL A 6 25.03 -22.47 -12.86
N VAL A 7 24.14 -21.92 -13.68
CA VAL A 7 22.84 -22.51 -14.01
C VAL A 7 22.82 -22.83 -15.49
N VAL A 8 22.59 -24.09 -15.82
CA VAL A 8 22.51 -24.57 -17.19
C VAL A 8 21.05 -24.78 -17.57
N ILE A 9 20.61 -24.09 -18.61
CA ILE A 9 19.23 -24.09 -19.09
C ILE A 9 19.24 -24.58 -20.54
N PRO A 10 18.67 -25.76 -20.83
CA PRO A 10 18.42 -26.16 -22.22
C PRO A 10 17.38 -25.20 -22.79
N MET A 11 17.67 -24.64 -23.95
CA MET A 11 16.81 -23.69 -24.65
C MET A 11 16.56 -24.24 -26.05
N GLU A 12 15.28 -24.37 -26.41
CA GLU A 12 14.87 -24.64 -27.79
C GLU A 12 14.69 -23.33 -28.56
N ASP A 13 14.81 -23.40 -29.89
CA ASP A 13 14.67 -22.21 -30.74
C ASP A 13 13.28 -21.58 -30.58
N GLY A 14 13.27 -20.37 -30.02
CA GLY A 14 12.05 -19.57 -29.84
C GLY A 14 11.46 -19.60 -28.44
N ASP A 15 11.95 -20.45 -27.53
CA ASP A 15 11.41 -20.50 -26.17
C ASP A 15 11.87 -19.30 -25.32
N PRO A 16 10.93 -18.53 -24.74
CA PRO A 16 11.29 -17.42 -23.86
C PRO A 16 11.80 -17.95 -22.52
N LEU A 17 12.96 -17.46 -22.09
CA LEU A 17 13.47 -17.74 -20.74
C LEU A 17 12.44 -17.36 -19.66
N GLY A 18 11.75 -16.22 -19.84
CA GLY A 18 10.70 -15.72 -18.95
C GLY A 18 11.21 -15.14 -17.63
N ALA A 19 12.52 -14.86 -17.53
CA ALA A 19 13.11 -14.05 -16.46
C ALA A 19 13.31 -12.61 -16.93
N VAL A 20 12.87 -11.64 -16.12
CA VAL A 20 13.03 -10.21 -16.40
C VAL A 20 14.07 -9.62 -15.45
N PRO A 21 15.27 -9.27 -15.93
CA PRO A 21 16.25 -8.50 -15.17
C PRO A 21 15.91 -7.00 -15.13
N ASN A 22 16.41 -6.31 -14.10
CA ASN A 22 16.45 -4.84 -14.06
C ASN A 22 17.76 -4.27 -14.64
N ASP A 23 17.93 -2.95 -14.62
CA ASP A 23 19.13 -2.23 -15.12
C ASP A 23 20.45 -2.69 -14.48
N LYS A 24 20.39 -3.36 -13.33
CA LYS A 24 21.55 -3.92 -12.61
C LYS A 24 21.75 -5.42 -12.87
N LEU A 25 21.04 -5.97 -13.87
CA LEU A 25 21.04 -7.39 -14.22
C LEU A 25 20.54 -8.31 -13.09
N VAL A 26 19.73 -7.78 -12.17
CA VAL A 26 19.10 -8.57 -11.10
C VAL A 26 17.73 -9.02 -11.56
N ILE A 27 17.45 -10.32 -11.50
CA ILE A 27 16.13 -10.88 -11.81
C ILE A 27 15.11 -10.32 -10.83
N VAL A 28 14.12 -9.58 -11.35
CA VAL A 28 13.03 -9.00 -10.54
C VAL A 28 11.73 -9.78 -10.67
N LYS A 29 11.53 -10.47 -11.79
CA LYS A 29 10.31 -11.22 -12.07
C LYS A 29 10.64 -12.49 -12.84
N ILE A 30 9.95 -13.57 -12.48
CA ILE A 30 9.98 -14.85 -13.18
C ILE A 30 8.55 -15.18 -13.56
N GLN A 31 8.33 -15.50 -14.82
CA GLN A 31 7.05 -15.97 -15.32
C GLN A 31 6.88 -17.45 -14.97
N GLN A 32 5.73 -17.82 -14.42
CA GLN A 32 5.43 -19.22 -14.12
C GLN A 32 5.24 -20.01 -15.42
N GLY A 33 5.78 -21.23 -15.46
CA GLY A 33 5.69 -22.11 -16.63
C GLY A 33 6.70 -21.82 -17.75
N THR A 34 7.71 -20.96 -17.53
CA THR A 34 8.81 -20.74 -18.48
C THR A 34 10.09 -21.45 -18.05
N LEU A 35 11.14 -21.43 -18.90
CA LEU A 35 12.42 -22.12 -18.62
C LEU A 35 13.15 -21.59 -17.37
N ALA A 36 12.92 -20.34 -17.00
CA ALA A 36 13.43 -19.74 -15.78
C ALA A 36 12.73 -20.24 -14.51
N ASP A 37 11.50 -20.74 -14.63
CA ASP A 37 10.72 -21.22 -13.50
C ASP A 37 11.40 -22.42 -12.85
N GLY A 38 11.59 -22.37 -11.53
CA GLY A 38 12.35 -23.36 -10.77
C GLY A 38 13.88 -23.31 -10.91
N LYS A 39 14.44 -22.71 -11.97
CA LYS A 39 15.91 -22.63 -12.18
C LYS A 39 16.52 -21.34 -11.65
N LEU A 40 15.92 -20.22 -12.03
CA LEU A 40 16.31 -18.90 -11.56
C LEU A 40 15.44 -18.49 -10.37
N LYS A 41 15.92 -17.55 -9.57
CA LYS A 41 15.17 -16.96 -8.46
C LYS A 41 15.19 -15.44 -8.53
N VAL A 42 14.15 -14.83 -7.99
CA VAL A 42 14.11 -13.37 -7.82
C VAL A 42 15.27 -12.95 -6.91
N GLY A 43 16.01 -11.94 -7.34
CA GLY A 43 17.23 -11.48 -6.69
C GLY A 43 18.53 -12.11 -7.21
N ASP A 44 18.47 -13.06 -8.14
CA ASP A 44 19.68 -13.56 -8.83
C ASP A 44 20.28 -12.46 -9.70
N GLN A 45 21.57 -12.17 -9.52
CA GLN A 45 22.29 -11.18 -10.33
C GLN A 45 23.07 -11.89 -11.44
N ILE A 46 22.75 -11.59 -12.69
CA ILE A 46 23.40 -12.18 -13.85
C ILE A 46 24.76 -11.52 -14.07
N LEU A 47 25.79 -12.34 -14.27
CA LEU A 47 27.15 -11.89 -14.61
C LEU A 47 27.54 -12.28 -16.03
N LYS A 48 27.34 -13.56 -16.41
CA LYS A 48 27.74 -14.08 -17.72
C LYS A 48 26.69 -15.00 -18.32
N VAL A 49 26.64 -15.03 -19.65
CA VAL A 49 25.87 -16.01 -20.44
C VAL A 49 26.83 -16.60 -21.47
N ASN A 50 26.96 -17.94 -21.52
CA ASN A 50 27.82 -18.67 -22.44
C ASN A 50 29.23 -18.05 -22.54
N ASP A 51 29.88 -17.91 -21.38
CA ASP A 51 31.21 -17.31 -21.17
C ASP A 51 31.36 -15.82 -21.51
N THR A 52 30.29 -15.17 -21.98
CA THR A 52 30.29 -13.73 -22.30
C THR A 52 29.76 -12.91 -21.13
N ILE A 53 30.50 -11.86 -20.74
CA ILE A 53 30.06 -10.94 -19.68
C ILE A 53 28.91 -10.08 -20.18
N VAL A 54 27.81 -10.10 -19.43
CA VAL A 54 26.63 -9.29 -19.69
C VAL A 54 26.89 -7.88 -19.18
N ARG A 55 26.59 -6.87 -19.99
CA ARG A 55 26.82 -5.45 -19.65
C ARG A 55 25.52 -4.74 -19.31
N ASP A 56 24.48 -5.00 -20.10
CA ASP A 56 23.17 -4.40 -19.99
C ASP A 56 22.07 -5.44 -20.30
N THR A 57 20.82 -5.04 -20.09
CA THR A 57 19.65 -5.89 -20.34
C THR A 57 19.50 -6.27 -21.81
N ASP A 58 19.87 -5.37 -22.73
CA ASP A 58 19.73 -5.63 -24.16
C ASP A 58 20.77 -6.66 -24.65
N HIS A 59 22.01 -6.53 -24.21
CA HIS A 59 23.07 -7.52 -24.45
C HIS A 59 22.70 -8.88 -23.84
N PHE A 60 22.05 -8.90 -22.68
CA PHE A 60 21.53 -10.14 -22.10
C PHE A 60 20.56 -10.85 -23.03
N TYR A 61 19.53 -10.15 -23.54
CA TYR A 61 18.56 -10.74 -24.46
C TYR A 61 19.17 -11.13 -25.80
N GLN A 62 20.16 -10.38 -26.28
CA GLN A 62 20.91 -10.74 -27.48
C GLN A 62 21.69 -12.05 -27.27
N LEU A 63 22.41 -12.20 -26.16
CA LEU A 63 23.16 -13.43 -25.86
C LEU A 63 22.24 -14.64 -25.72
N LEU A 64 21.05 -14.47 -25.12
CA LEU A 64 20.07 -15.54 -25.03
C LEU A 64 19.53 -16.01 -26.38
N ARG A 65 19.43 -15.12 -27.37
CA ARG A 65 19.00 -15.51 -28.74
C ARG A 65 19.99 -16.42 -29.45
N PHE A 66 21.28 -16.31 -29.13
CA PHE A 66 22.34 -17.14 -29.71
C PHE A 66 22.78 -18.29 -28.77
N ALA A 67 22.09 -18.44 -27.64
CA ALA A 67 22.38 -19.48 -26.66
C ALA A 67 21.82 -20.89 -26.97
N PRO A 68 20.77 -21.10 -27.79
CA PRO A 68 20.32 -22.44 -28.14
C PRO A 68 21.48 -23.28 -28.72
N PRO A 69 21.61 -24.58 -28.34
CA PRO A 69 20.65 -25.39 -27.60
C PRO A 69 20.75 -25.31 -26.05
N VAL A 70 21.77 -24.64 -25.49
CA VAL A 70 22.02 -24.58 -24.05
C VAL A 70 22.56 -23.23 -23.63
N ALA A 71 21.86 -22.56 -22.70
CA ALA A 71 22.34 -21.35 -22.02
C ALA A 71 22.98 -21.70 -20.67
N SER A 72 24.28 -21.48 -20.57
CA SER A 72 25.05 -21.49 -19.31
C SER A 72 25.08 -20.07 -18.74
N ILE A 73 24.35 -19.85 -17.65
CA ILE A 73 24.24 -18.55 -16.99
C ILE A 73 25.03 -18.59 -15.70
N ILE A 74 26.02 -17.71 -15.57
CA ILE A 74 26.75 -17.48 -14.32
C ILE A 74 26.08 -16.33 -13.60
N LEU A 75 25.60 -16.60 -12.39
CA LEU A 75 24.88 -15.64 -11.56
C LEU A 75 25.42 -15.62 -10.14
N VAL A 76 25.16 -14.52 -9.44
CA VAL A 76 25.42 -14.38 -8.01
C VAL A 76 24.09 -14.41 -7.27
N ARG A 77 23.97 -15.36 -6.33
CA ARG A 77 22.83 -15.45 -5.44
C ARG A 77 23.22 -14.99 -4.04
N ASP A 78 22.73 -13.83 -3.66
CA ASP A 78 22.85 -13.31 -2.30
C ASP A 78 21.52 -13.53 -1.58
N ALA A 79 21.47 -14.52 -0.69
CA ALA A 79 20.24 -14.92 0.01
C ALA A 79 19.57 -13.76 0.79
N LYS A 80 20.34 -12.78 1.28
CA LYS A 80 19.78 -11.62 1.97
C LYS A 80 19.13 -10.64 1.00
N LYS A 81 19.81 -10.32 -0.11
CA LYS A 81 19.27 -9.44 -1.15
C LYS A 81 18.08 -10.07 -1.88
N ALA A 82 18.13 -11.39 -2.10
CA ALA A 82 17.04 -12.14 -2.70
C ALA A 82 15.79 -12.10 -1.80
N ALA A 83 15.94 -12.38 -0.50
CA ALA A 83 14.82 -12.27 0.44
C ALA A 83 14.25 -10.84 0.54
N GLU A 84 15.11 -9.81 0.51
CA GLU A 84 14.64 -8.41 0.48
C GLU A 84 13.91 -8.07 -0.82
N LEU A 85 14.41 -8.49 -1.99
CA LEU A 85 13.74 -8.25 -3.26
C LEU A 85 12.43 -9.01 -3.36
N GLU A 86 12.43 -10.28 -2.96
CA GLU A 86 11.25 -11.14 -2.97
C GLU A 86 10.17 -10.59 -2.02
N ALA A 87 10.56 -10.07 -0.84
CA ALA A 87 9.62 -9.38 0.05
C ALA A 87 9.10 -8.05 -0.52
N LYS A 88 9.87 -7.35 -1.34
CA LYS A 88 9.40 -6.15 -2.04
C LYS A 88 8.44 -6.50 -3.17
N VAL A 89 8.67 -7.59 -3.90
CA VAL A 89 7.85 -7.98 -5.06
C VAL A 89 6.61 -8.77 -4.64
N HIS A 90 6.69 -9.56 -3.56
CA HIS A 90 5.58 -10.36 -3.06
C HIS A 90 4.62 -9.50 -2.23
N ILE A 91 3.51 -9.12 -2.85
CA ILE A 91 2.44 -8.39 -2.18
C ILE A 91 1.61 -9.41 -1.37
N PRO A 92 1.46 -9.23 -0.04
CA PRO A 92 0.62 -10.09 0.77
C PRO A 92 -0.80 -10.20 0.21
N PRO A 93 -1.44 -11.39 0.26
CA PRO A 93 -2.75 -11.61 -0.37
C PRO A 93 -3.85 -10.72 0.18
N GLU A 94 -3.76 -10.31 1.45
CA GLU A 94 -4.71 -9.35 2.06
C GLU A 94 -4.63 -7.97 1.40
N ARG A 95 -3.42 -7.52 1.07
CA ARG A 95 -3.18 -6.23 0.41
C ARG A 95 -3.45 -6.31 -1.09
N ALA A 96 -3.24 -7.48 -1.70
CA ALA A 96 -3.55 -7.72 -3.11
C ALA A 96 -5.04 -7.48 -3.43
N ARG A 97 -5.96 -7.67 -2.47
CA ARG A 97 -7.39 -7.37 -2.63
C ARG A 97 -7.67 -5.88 -2.86
N LEU A 98 -6.78 -4.99 -2.41
CA LEU A 98 -6.90 -3.54 -2.60
C LEU A 98 -6.40 -3.09 -3.98
N ILE A 99 -5.76 -4.00 -4.74
CA ILE A 99 -5.13 -3.67 -6.01
C ILE A 99 -6.07 -4.01 -7.17
N ILE A 100 -6.42 -3.00 -7.94
CA ILE A 100 -7.03 -3.18 -9.25
C ILE A 100 -5.89 -3.19 -10.26
N ARG A 101 -5.44 -4.38 -10.67
CA ARG A 101 -4.33 -4.52 -11.61
C ARG A 101 -4.72 -3.93 -12.96
N ARG A 102 -3.88 -3.04 -13.48
CA ARG A 102 -4.04 -2.41 -14.80
C ARG A 102 -2.82 -2.72 -15.65
N ASP A 103 -3.05 -2.88 -16.95
CA ASP A 103 -1.97 -3.04 -17.90
C ASP A 103 -1.09 -1.79 -17.96
N GLY A 104 0.22 -1.99 -18.05
CA GLY A 104 1.21 -0.92 -18.06
C GLY A 104 1.56 -0.33 -16.70
N TYR A 105 1.12 -0.96 -15.61
CA TYR A 105 1.51 -0.63 -14.24
C TYR A 105 2.15 -1.82 -13.55
N THR A 106 3.17 -1.56 -12.72
CA THR A 106 3.75 -2.54 -11.81
C THR A 106 3.44 -2.23 -10.37
N TYR A 107 3.34 -3.29 -9.57
CA TYR A 107 2.92 -3.22 -8.18
C TYR A 107 3.99 -3.88 -7.31
N PHE A 108 4.40 -3.21 -6.25
CA PHE A 108 5.36 -3.74 -5.29
C PHE A 108 5.16 -3.11 -3.92
N VAL A 109 5.65 -3.79 -2.88
CA VAL A 109 5.69 -3.29 -1.51
C VAL A 109 6.98 -2.49 -1.30
N ALA A 110 6.83 -1.20 -1.00
CA ALA A 110 7.93 -0.36 -0.54
C ALA A 110 7.94 -0.32 1.00
N ARG A 111 9.13 -0.36 1.59
CA ARG A 111 9.34 -0.22 3.03
C ARG A 111 10.25 0.96 3.30
N ILE A 112 9.82 1.85 4.19
CA ILE A 112 10.60 3.00 4.66
C ILE A 112 10.84 2.84 6.16
N ASP A 113 12.11 2.82 6.55
CA ASP A 113 12.53 2.79 7.96
C ASP A 113 12.93 4.21 8.40
N TRP A 114 12.28 4.71 9.44
CA TRP A 114 12.53 6.02 10.03
C TRP A 114 13.40 5.88 11.28
N LYS A 115 14.50 6.65 11.32
CA LYS A 115 15.42 6.69 12.45
C LYS A 115 15.42 8.09 13.08
N PRO A 116 15.33 8.21 14.42
CA PRO A 116 15.50 9.50 15.09
C PRO A 116 16.85 10.12 14.74
N GLY A 117 16.87 11.39 14.31
CA GLY A 117 18.09 12.07 13.84
C GLY A 117 18.56 11.65 12.44
N GLY A 118 17.80 10.80 11.74
CA GLY A 118 18.07 10.42 10.36
C GLY A 118 17.56 11.44 9.33
N PRO A 119 17.70 11.12 8.03
CA PRO A 119 17.18 11.95 6.95
C PRO A 119 15.67 12.19 7.09
N LYS A 120 15.21 13.37 6.68
CA LYS A 120 13.77 13.67 6.60
C LYS A 120 13.08 12.70 5.64
N LEU A 121 11.78 12.47 5.86
CA LEU A 121 10.96 11.65 4.95
C LEU A 121 10.98 12.23 3.53
N GLY A 122 10.87 13.56 3.39
CA GLY A 122 11.03 14.27 2.11
C GLY A 122 10.02 13.88 1.03
N LEU A 123 8.79 13.55 1.43
CA LEU A 123 7.72 13.10 0.55
C LEU A 123 6.69 14.22 0.30
N GLY A 124 6.49 14.57 -0.96
CA GLY A 124 5.37 15.38 -1.44
C GLY A 124 4.30 14.49 -2.06
N ILE A 125 3.07 14.62 -1.57
CA ILE A 125 1.90 13.89 -2.10
C ILE A 125 0.87 14.85 -2.70
N LYS A 126 0.21 14.38 -3.76
CA LYS A 126 -0.90 15.07 -4.41
C LYS A 126 -2.07 14.11 -4.55
N HIS A 127 -3.25 14.58 -4.18
CA HIS A 127 -4.49 13.86 -4.40
C HIS A 127 -5.09 14.24 -5.76
N TYR A 128 -5.39 13.25 -6.60
CA TYR A 128 -6.03 13.41 -7.89
C TYR A 128 -6.97 12.23 -8.16
N GLN A 129 -8.27 12.49 -8.39
CA GLN A 129 -9.27 11.47 -8.73
C GLN A 129 -9.26 10.23 -7.80
N ASN A 130 -9.28 10.45 -6.47
CA ASN A 130 -9.26 9.37 -5.46
C ASN A 130 -7.96 8.55 -5.45
N ARG A 131 -6.87 9.13 -5.98
CA ARG A 131 -5.51 8.56 -5.97
C ARG A 131 -4.55 9.50 -5.27
N VAL A 132 -3.63 8.93 -4.52
CA VAL A 132 -2.55 9.68 -3.86
C VAL A 132 -1.24 9.45 -4.59
N LEU A 133 -0.87 10.41 -5.42
CA LEU A 133 0.34 10.36 -6.24
C LEU A 133 1.50 11.05 -5.54
N VAL A 134 2.69 10.51 -5.70
CA VAL A 134 3.94 11.15 -5.27
C VAL A 134 4.23 12.31 -6.23
N SER A 135 4.10 13.54 -5.74
CA SER A 135 4.36 14.74 -6.53
C SER A 135 5.81 15.20 -6.48
N ARG A 136 6.50 14.91 -5.37
CA ARG A 136 7.88 15.33 -5.14
C ARG A 136 8.57 14.33 -4.21
N ALA A 137 9.82 14.02 -4.51
CA ALA A 137 10.70 13.32 -3.59
C ALA A 137 11.97 14.18 -3.42
N ASP A 138 12.24 14.63 -2.20
CA ASP A 138 13.40 15.46 -1.91
C ASP A 138 14.69 14.64 -2.06
N GLN A 139 15.72 15.23 -2.65
CA GLN A 139 17.02 14.56 -2.78
C GLN A 139 17.59 14.22 -1.39
N ASN A 140 18.22 13.04 -1.25
CA ASN A 140 18.75 12.50 0.01
C ASN A 140 17.68 12.26 1.12
N SER A 141 16.40 12.17 0.76
CA SER A 141 15.34 11.79 1.69
C SER A 141 15.06 10.28 1.72
N LEU A 142 14.36 9.82 2.75
CA LEU A 142 13.92 8.41 2.83
C LEU A 142 12.97 8.05 1.69
N ALA A 143 12.09 8.98 1.29
CA ALA A 143 11.17 8.77 0.18
C ALA A 143 11.91 8.56 -1.15
N ALA A 144 12.93 9.38 -1.45
CA ALA A 144 13.69 9.27 -2.71
C ALA A 144 14.44 7.94 -2.87
N GLN A 145 14.67 7.20 -1.79
CA GLN A 145 15.33 5.89 -1.85
C GLN A 145 14.40 4.76 -2.32
N GLN A 146 13.09 4.88 -2.08
CA GLN A 146 12.11 3.81 -2.35
C GLN A 146 11.02 4.22 -3.35
N LEU A 147 10.73 5.52 -3.43
CA LEU A 147 9.64 6.10 -4.21
C LEU A 147 10.17 7.03 -5.30
N LEU A 148 9.47 7.06 -6.42
CA LEU A 148 9.71 7.95 -7.54
C LEU A 148 8.52 8.89 -7.72
N ILE A 149 8.79 10.02 -8.38
CA ILE A 149 7.73 10.97 -8.75
C ILE A 149 6.77 10.27 -9.71
N GLY A 150 5.48 10.34 -9.40
CA GLY A 150 4.42 9.69 -10.15
C GLY A 150 3.96 8.33 -9.61
N ASP A 151 4.66 7.77 -8.61
CA ASP A 151 4.19 6.57 -7.91
C ASP A 151 2.83 6.83 -7.25
N HIS A 152 1.93 5.86 -7.34
CA HIS A 152 0.63 5.91 -6.67
C HIS A 152 0.64 5.05 -5.41
N ILE A 153 0.35 5.67 -4.26
CA ILE A 153 0.29 4.99 -2.96
C ILE A 153 -1.12 4.44 -2.78
N ILE A 154 -1.26 3.10 -2.83
CA ILE A 154 -2.55 2.41 -2.72
C ILE A 154 -2.94 2.23 -1.25
N ASP A 155 -1.97 1.83 -0.43
CA ASP A 155 -2.20 1.51 0.97
C ASP A 155 -0.96 1.80 1.83
N ILE A 156 -1.18 2.02 3.13
CA ILE A 156 -0.15 2.14 4.16
C ILE A 156 -0.45 1.13 5.26
N ASP A 157 0.51 0.23 5.51
CA ASP A 157 0.44 -0.88 6.48
C ASP A 157 -0.87 -1.69 6.39
N GLY A 158 -1.33 -1.93 5.16
CA GLY A 158 -2.55 -2.68 4.88
C GLY A 158 -3.84 -1.86 4.97
N ARG A 159 -3.76 -0.55 5.24
CA ARG A 159 -4.92 0.35 5.24
C ARG A 159 -5.00 1.12 3.94
N PRO A 160 -6.12 1.06 3.19
CA PRO A 160 -6.26 1.74 1.92
C PRO A 160 -6.18 3.25 2.10
N VAL A 161 -5.50 3.90 1.17
CA VAL A 161 -5.34 5.35 1.13
C VAL A 161 -6.26 5.91 0.04
N THR A 162 -7.20 6.76 0.45
CA THR A 162 -8.18 7.38 -0.47
C THR A 162 -7.81 8.81 -0.82
N ASP A 163 -7.35 9.59 0.15
CA ASP A 163 -7.02 11.00 -0.02
C ASP A 163 -5.70 11.39 0.67
N LYS A 164 -5.24 12.62 0.39
CA LYS A 164 -3.94 13.12 0.90
C LYS A 164 -3.91 13.19 2.43
N ASP A 165 -5.04 13.46 3.09
CA ASP A 165 -5.07 13.73 4.51
C ASP A 165 -5.07 12.41 5.29
N VAL A 166 -5.84 11.40 4.84
CA VAL A 166 -5.71 10.02 5.34
C VAL A 166 -4.31 9.48 5.12
N CYS A 167 -3.70 9.70 3.95
CA CYS A 167 -2.31 9.29 3.69
C CYS A 167 -1.35 9.86 4.73
N ARG A 168 -1.44 11.18 4.99
CA ARG A 168 -0.58 11.87 5.94
C ARG A 168 -0.76 11.34 7.37
N GLU A 169 -2.01 11.17 7.80
CA GLU A 169 -2.32 10.67 9.15
C GLU A 169 -1.77 9.25 9.35
N LEU A 170 -1.99 8.35 8.39
CA LEU A 170 -1.50 6.98 8.44
C LEU A 170 0.03 6.93 8.48
N LEU A 171 0.71 7.70 7.61
CA LEU A 171 2.18 7.79 7.63
C LEU A 171 2.70 8.26 8.98
N LEU A 172 2.13 9.33 9.55
CA LEU A 172 2.56 9.86 10.85
C LEU A 172 2.36 8.83 11.96
N LYS A 173 1.19 8.19 12.02
CA LYS A 173 0.86 7.19 13.04
C LYS A 173 1.76 5.96 12.98
N SER A 174 2.02 5.44 11.78
CA SER A 174 2.90 4.28 11.57
C SER A 174 4.36 4.60 11.93
N LEU A 175 4.88 5.73 11.45
CA LEU A 175 6.27 6.13 11.73
C LEU A 175 6.51 6.46 13.21
N GLN A 176 5.52 6.98 13.93
CA GLN A 176 5.63 7.25 15.36
C GLN A 176 5.59 5.96 16.21
N SER A 177 4.75 4.99 15.84
CA SER A 177 4.54 3.76 16.61
C SER A 177 5.57 2.68 16.32
N GLN A 178 5.80 2.36 15.03
CA GLN A 178 6.60 1.21 14.60
C GLN A 178 7.99 1.59 14.13
N ARG A 179 8.26 2.89 13.90
CA ARG A 179 9.51 3.42 13.32
C ARG A 179 9.79 2.94 11.87
N PHE A 180 8.90 2.17 11.28
CA PHE A 180 8.92 1.83 9.87
C PHE A 180 7.51 1.90 9.31
N VAL A 181 7.40 1.96 7.99
CA VAL A 181 6.12 1.95 7.28
C VAL A 181 6.26 1.11 6.02
N THR A 182 5.26 0.29 5.74
CA THR A 182 5.17 -0.51 4.52
C THR A 182 4.02 0.00 3.67
N MET A 183 4.23 0.18 2.37
CA MET A 183 3.22 0.73 1.46
C MET A 183 3.18 -0.08 0.18
N VAL A 184 2.00 -0.25 -0.40
CA VAL A 184 1.85 -0.82 -1.73
C VAL A 184 1.85 0.32 -2.74
N ILE A 185 2.76 0.21 -3.69
CA ILE A 185 2.99 1.21 -4.72
C ILE A 185 2.55 0.66 -6.07
N GLU A 186 1.80 1.47 -6.81
CA GLU A 186 1.52 1.32 -8.24
C GLU A 186 2.45 2.27 -9.02
N ARG A 187 3.33 1.70 -9.85
CA ARG A 187 4.31 2.44 -10.66
C ARG A 187 3.98 2.34 -12.15
N PRO A 188 3.91 3.47 -12.88
CA PRO A 188 3.67 3.46 -14.33
C PRO A 188 4.90 3.00 -15.11
N GLU A 189 4.76 1.95 -15.94
CA GLU A 189 5.82 1.47 -16.83
C GLU A 189 5.63 1.92 -18.28
N THR A 190 4.40 1.89 -18.78
CA THR A 190 4.10 2.26 -20.18
C THR A 190 4.14 3.77 -20.39
N MET A 191 4.43 4.20 -21.63
CA MET A 191 4.47 5.62 -22.00
C MET A 191 3.11 6.29 -21.76
N GLU A 192 2.01 5.60 -22.05
CA GLU A 192 0.65 6.07 -21.81
C GLU A 192 0.37 6.31 -20.32
N ALA A 193 0.73 5.34 -19.47
CA ALA A 193 0.56 5.44 -18.03
C ALA A 193 1.38 6.60 -17.43
N ARG A 194 2.63 6.77 -17.90
CA ARG A 194 3.50 7.89 -17.50
C ARG A 194 2.93 9.24 -17.92
N HIS A 195 2.40 9.33 -19.15
CA HIS A 195 1.76 10.56 -19.63
C HIS A 195 0.53 10.91 -18.78
N TRP A 196 -0.32 9.92 -18.48
CA TRP A 196 -1.49 10.14 -17.60
C TRP A 196 -1.08 10.66 -16.23
N VAL A 197 -0.06 10.07 -15.60
CA VAL A 197 0.45 10.50 -14.30
C VAL A 197 1.03 11.93 -14.38
N GLN A 198 1.74 12.26 -15.45
CA GLN A 198 2.26 13.60 -15.67
C GLN A 198 1.13 14.63 -15.80
N SER A 199 0.08 14.33 -16.57
CA SER A 199 -1.13 15.16 -16.68
C SER A 199 -1.83 15.32 -15.31
N ALA A 200 -1.95 14.24 -14.54
CA ALA A 200 -2.52 14.27 -13.19
C ALA A 200 -1.69 15.14 -12.23
N LEU A 201 -0.36 15.08 -12.31
CA LEU A 201 0.55 15.90 -11.51
C LEU A 201 0.55 17.37 -11.94
N ALA A 202 0.32 17.68 -13.22
CA ALA A 202 0.16 19.04 -13.73
C ALA A 202 -1.24 19.63 -13.48
N ALA A 203 -2.28 18.80 -13.37
CA ALA A 203 -3.66 19.24 -13.22
C ALA A 203 -3.85 20.09 -11.95
N SER A 204 -4.38 21.31 -12.09
CA SER A 204 -4.64 22.15 -10.91
C SER A 204 -5.72 21.54 -10.01
N ALA A 205 -5.61 21.76 -8.69
CA ALA A 205 -6.58 21.31 -7.69
C ALA A 205 -8.01 21.86 -7.90
N ALA A 206 -8.18 22.79 -8.85
CA ALA A 206 -9.47 23.36 -9.26
C ALA A 206 -10.30 22.42 -10.18
N GLN A 207 -9.76 21.28 -10.62
CA GLN A 207 -10.58 20.31 -11.36
C GLN A 207 -11.59 19.65 -10.42
N ALA A 208 -12.87 19.80 -10.77
CA ALA A 208 -13.98 19.16 -10.07
C ALA A 208 -13.74 17.64 -9.99
N PRO A 209 -14.18 16.97 -8.91
CA PRO A 209 -14.07 15.52 -8.77
C PRO A 209 -14.64 14.84 -10.03
N SER A 210 -13.89 13.87 -10.56
CA SER A 210 -14.18 13.20 -11.84
C SER A 210 -15.50 12.42 -11.86
N VAL A 211 -16.11 12.21 -10.70
CA VAL A 211 -17.47 11.72 -10.61
C VAL A 211 -18.33 12.85 -10.05
N ALA A 212 -18.89 13.64 -10.96
CA ALA A 212 -20.04 14.45 -10.62
C ALA A 212 -21.12 13.49 -10.12
N MET A 213 -21.47 13.61 -8.85
CA MET A 213 -22.57 12.85 -8.26
C MET A 213 -23.81 13.07 -9.14
N ASN A 214 -24.42 11.99 -9.65
CA ASN A 214 -25.61 12.07 -10.49
C ASN A 214 -26.66 12.99 -9.84
N SER A 215 -27.45 13.69 -10.65
CA SER A 215 -28.52 14.60 -10.19
C SER A 215 -29.33 13.99 -9.06
N ASP A 216 -29.71 12.73 -9.23
CA ASP A 216 -30.58 12.00 -8.33
C ASP A 216 -29.90 11.76 -6.97
N VAL A 217 -28.62 11.40 -6.99
CA VAL A 217 -27.83 11.18 -5.75
C VAL A 217 -27.57 12.52 -5.05
N ARG A 218 -27.36 13.60 -5.79
CA ARG A 218 -27.24 14.97 -5.23
C ARG A 218 -28.53 15.41 -4.57
N GLU A 219 -29.68 15.14 -5.20
CA GLU A 219 -31.00 15.45 -4.65
C GLU A 219 -31.30 14.64 -3.38
N ILE A 220 -31.01 13.34 -3.38
CA ILE A 220 -31.18 12.48 -2.20
C ILE A 220 -30.29 12.96 -1.05
N ALA A 221 -29.01 13.21 -1.32
CA ALA A 221 -28.07 13.70 -0.30
C ALA A 221 -28.47 15.09 0.23
N ALA A 222 -28.93 16.00 -0.63
CA ALA A 222 -29.44 17.30 -0.22
C ALA A 222 -30.69 17.18 0.67
N ARG A 223 -31.63 16.30 0.31
CA ARG A 223 -32.85 16.02 1.08
C ARG A 223 -32.52 15.47 2.47
N GLU A 224 -31.60 14.51 2.58
CA GLU A 224 -31.19 13.95 3.86
C GLU A 224 -30.43 14.95 4.73
N ARG A 225 -29.57 15.79 4.12
CA ARG A 225 -28.89 16.87 4.84
C ARG A 225 -29.86 17.91 5.37
N GLN A 226 -30.93 18.21 4.64
CA GLN A 226 -32.01 19.08 5.11
C GLN A 226 -32.82 18.43 6.24
N LYS A 227 -33.10 17.13 6.18
CA LYS A 227 -33.74 16.39 7.28
C LYS A 227 -32.89 16.41 8.55
N LEU A 228 -31.58 16.19 8.45
CA LEU A 228 -30.66 16.23 9.59
C LEU A 228 -30.54 17.62 10.22
N LYS A 229 -30.60 18.68 9.40
CA LYS A 229 -30.63 20.07 9.91
C LYS A 229 -31.93 20.42 10.65
N LYS A 230 -33.04 19.78 10.28
CA LYS A 230 -34.28 19.88 11.04
C LYS A 230 -34.09 19.01 12.28
N SER A 231 -33.71 19.61 13.40
CA SER A 231 -33.63 18.92 14.68
C SER A 231 -34.98 18.26 14.95
N ILE A 232 -35.03 16.94 14.83
CA ILE A 232 -36.22 16.19 15.22
C ILE A 232 -36.26 16.33 16.75
N PRO A 233 -37.27 17.00 17.34
CA PRO A 233 -37.35 17.09 18.78
C PRO A 233 -37.35 15.66 19.34
N PRO A 234 -36.59 15.38 20.40
CA PRO A 234 -36.56 14.04 20.98
C PRO A 234 -38.00 13.61 21.26
N LYS A 235 -38.36 12.40 20.82
CA LYS A 235 -39.68 11.84 21.06
C LYS A 235 -40.00 12.02 22.55
N LYS A 236 -41.21 12.50 22.86
CA LYS A 236 -41.64 12.73 24.25
C LYS A 236 -41.34 11.46 25.05
N SER A 237 -40.64 11.62 26.17
CA SER A 237 -40.28 10.51 27.04
C SER A 237 -41.53 9.69 27.37
N CYS A 238 -41.43 8.37 27.21
CA CYS A 238 -42.47 7.44 27.64
C CYS A 238 -42.55 7.30 29.17
N MET A 239 -41.66 7.96 29.92
CA MET A 239 -41.66 7.99 31.38
C MET A 239 -42.71 8.95 31.93
N ARG A 240 -43.45 8.49 32.94
CA ARG A 240 -44.44 9.28 33.67
C ARG A 240 -43.78 10.49 34.34
N LYS A 241 -44.18 11.70 33.97
CA LYS A 241 -43.76 12.92 34.68
C LYS A 241 -44.49 12.98 36.02
N SER A 242 -43.74 12.86 37.12
CA SER A 242 -44.26 13.13 38.46
C SER A 242 -44.35 14.64 38.69
N THR A 243 -45.44 15.12 39.30
CA THR A 243 -45.65 16.54 39.66
C THR A 243 -44.81 16.99 40.85
N THR A 244 -44.05 16.09 41.47
CA THR A 244 -43.11 16.45 42.55
C THR A 244 -41.86 17.13 41.98
N PRO A 245 -41.46 18.31 42.50
CA PRO A 245 -40.24 18.96 42.07
C PRO A 245 -39.05 18.03 42.32
N GLY A 246 -38.35 17.66 41.25
CA GLY A 246 -37.17 16.80 41.31
C GLY A 246 -36.06 17.49 42.07
N LYS A 247 -35.42 16.78 43.00
CA LYS A 247 -34.22 17.27 43.69
C LYS A 247 -33.13 17.52 42.65
N PRO A 248 -32.44 18.68 42.66
CA PRO A 248 -31.31 18.91 41.77
C PRO A 248 -30.21 17.87 42.05
N ILE A 249 -29.72 17.22 41.01
CA ILE A 249 -28.63 16.26 41.10
C ILE A 249 -27.34 17.05 40.92
N THR A 250 -26.53 17.15 41.97
CA THR A 250 -25.20 17.74 41.93
C THR A 250 -24.18 16.65 41.66
N ILE A 251 -23.54 16.67 40.49
CA ILE A 251 -22.47 15.74 40.16
C ILE A 251 -21.19 16.27 40.82
N ASN A 252 -20.66 15.54 41.79
CA ASN A 252 -19.44 15.91 42.49
C ASN A 252 -18.25 15.20 41.85
N GLU A 253 -17.47 15.93 41.05
CA GLU A 253 -16.34 15.37 40.28
C GLU A 253 -15.16 14.90 41.15
N ASN A 254 -15.09 15.35 42.41
CA ASN A 254 -13.97 15.04 43.32
C ASN A 254 -14.09 13.69 44.04
N LYS A 255 -15.19 12.94 43.84
CA LYS A 255 -15.36 11.57 44.35
C LYS A 255 -16.10 10.72 43.30
N PRO A 256 -15.38 10.08 42.36
CA PRO A 256 -16.01 9.05 41.54
C PRO A 256 -16.52 7.94 42.47
N SER A 257 -17.82 7.75 42.49
CA SER A 257 -18.43 6.61 43.19
C SER A 257 -18.35 5.41 42.26
N GLU A 258 -17.32 4.59 42.48
CA GLU A 258 -17.18 3.31 41.78
C GLU A 258 -18.18 2.33 42.37
N PHE A 259 -19.20 1.96 41.57
CA PHE A 259 -20.10 0.87 41.90
C PHE A 259 -19.67 -0.35 41.09
N ILE A 260 -19.24 -1.40 41.79
CA ILE A 260 -18.98 -2.69 41.16
C ILE A 260 -20.33 -3.27 40.76
N ILE A 261 -20.62 -3.26 39.46
CA ILE A 261 -21.78 -3.93 38.90
C ILE A 261 -21.42 -5.42 38.85
N ALA A 262 -21.74 -6.14 39.91
CA ALA A 262 -21.72 -7.60 39.86
C ALA A 262 -22.83 -8.07 38.90
N SER A 263 -22.45 -8.79 37.86
CA SER A 263 -23.40 -9.50 37.00
C SER A 263 -24.08 -10.58 37.84
N ASP A 264 -25.33 -10.32 38.26
CA ASP A 264 -26.18 -11.25 38.99
C ASP A 264 -26.60 -12.39 38.05
N ASN A 265 -25.70 -13.37 37.86
CA ASN A 265 -25.98 -14.56 37.07
C ASN A 265 -26.39 -15.77 37.93
N GLU A 266 -26.82 -15.54 39.18
CA GLU A 266 -27.30 -16.63 40.05
C GLU A 266 -28.72 -16.35 40.58
N GLY A 267 -29.70 -16.55 39.70
CA GLY A 267 -31.08 -16.82 40.10
C GLY A 267 -32.14 -16.06 39.31
N LYS A 268 -33.18 -16.76 38.85
CA LYS A 268 -34.30 -16.22 38.05
C LYS A 268 -35.27 -15.31 38.82
N MET A 269 -34.89 -14.78 40.00
CA MET A 269 -35.78 -13.96 40.82
C MET A 269 -35.12 -12.64 41.22
N LEU A 270 -35.78 -11.55 40.84
CA LEU A 270 -35.36 -10.18 41.16
C LEU A 270 -35.39 -9.96 42.68
N ARG A 271 -34.24 -9.54 43.26
CA ARG A 271 -34.17 -9.11 44.66
C ARG A 271 -34.32 -7.60 44.77
N HIS A 272 -35.04 -7.16 45.80
CA HIS A 272 -35.23 -5.74 46.05
C HIS A 272 -33.96 -5.14 46.68
N VAL A 273 -33.40 -4.11 46.03
CA VAL A 273 -32.26 -3.36 46.57
C VAL A 273 -32.72 -2.56 47.79
N ARG A 274 -32.08 -2.78 48.95
CA ARG A 274 -32.32 -1.97 50.16
C ARG A 274 -31.78 -0.56 49.95
N ARG A 275 -32.58 0.42 50.36
CA ARG A 275 -32.19 1.84 50.44
C ARG A 275 -31.13 2.08 51.50
#